data_AF-A0A7J4S9F3-F1
#
_entry.id   AF-A0A7J4S9F3-F1
#
_cell.length_a   1.000
_cell.length_b   1.000
_cell.length_c   1.000
_cell.angle_alpha   90.00
_cell.angle_beta   90.00
_cell.angle_gamma   90.00
#
_symmetry.space_group_name_H-M   'P 1'
#
loop_
_entity.id
_entity.type
_entity.pdbx_description
1 polymer ?
#
loop_
_entity_poly.entity_id
_entity_poly.type
_entity_poly.pdbx_seq_one_letter_code
_entity_poly.pdbx_strand_id
1 'polypeptide(L)'
;EMMIKKALDMGAVDTLLISEGMRKNSVNLKCDSCGHEWNISLTRSQELPHCSQCDTKNDAITELSSISLIDELSGLAGKGNSELSFISTDTEEGSQLMEGFGGLAAILRYPVM
;
A
#
# COMPACT_ATOMS: atom_id res chain seq x y z
N GLU A 1 -5.74 -0.32 -3.44
CA GLU A 1 -4.90 -0.78 -2.31
C GLU A 1 -5.66 -1.64 -1.29
N MET A 2 -6.73 -1.16 -0.64
CA MET A 2 -7.38 -1.90 0.47
C MET A 2 -7.91 -3.30 0.07
N MET A 3 -8.49 -3.45 -1.13
CA MET A 3 -8.94 -4.76 -1.64
C MET A 3 -7.77 -5.73 -1.87
N ILE A 4 -6.62 -5.25 -2.35
CA ILE A 4 -5.44 -6.09 -2.61
C ILE A 4 -4.84 -6.56 -1.29
N LYS A 5 -4.72 -5.68 -0.29
CA LYS A 5 -4.26 -6.07 1.05
C LYS A 5 -5.16 -7.16 1.65
N LYS A 6 -6.49 -7.02 1.54
CA LYS A 6 -7.45 -8.04 1.99
C LYS A 6 -7.29 -9.37 1.23
N ALA A 7 -7.13 -9.32 -0.08
CA ALA A 7 -6.93 -10.52 -0.89
C ALA A 7 -5.60 -11.22 -0.58
N LEU A 8 -4.53 -10.46 -0.32
CA LEU A 8 -3.23 -10.98 0.10
C LEU A 8 -3.30 -11.65 1.47
N ASP A 9 -3.98 -11.03 2.44
CA ASP A 9 -4.18 -11.58 3.78
C ASP A 9 -4.96 -12.90 3.74
N MET A 10 -5.95 -12.99 2.85
CA MET A 10 -6.71 -14.21 2.60
C MET A 10 -5.95 -15.28 1.80
N GLY A 11 -4.75 -14.99 1.27
CA GLY A 11 -4.01 -15.89 0.38
C GLY A 11 -4.71 -16.15 -0.96
N ALA A 12 -5.64 -15.27 -1.34
CA ALA A 12 -6.42 -15.39 -2.58
C ALA A 12 -5.65 -14.93 -3.81
N VAL A 13 -4.54 -14.22 -3.63
CA VAL A 13 -3.71 -13.70 -4.73
C VAL A 13 -2.79 -14.78 -5.26
N ASP A 14 -2.85 -15.01 -6.57
CA ASP A 14 -1.92 -15.87 -7.28
C ASP A 14 -0.68 -15.09 -7.68
N THR A 15 -0.86 -14.01 -8.46
CA THR A 15 0.21 -13.16 -8.96
C THR A 15 -0.08 -11.70 -8.60
N LEU A 16 0.84 -11.05 -7.92
CA LEU A 16 0.80 -9.63 -7.62
C LEU A 16 1.63 -8.85 -8.65
N LEU A 17 0.99 -7.89 -9.31
CA LEU A 17 1.59 -7.02 -10.32
C LEU A 17 1.84 -5.64 -9.70
N ILE A 18 3.11 -5.26 -9.64
CA ILE A 18 3.55 -3.99 -9.04
C ILE A 18 4.26 -3.17 -10.11
N SER A 19 3.81 -1.94 -10.32
CA SER A 19 4.51 -1.04 -11.23
C SER A 19 5.74 -0.42 -10.55
N GLU A 20 6.88 -0.43 -11.25
CA GLU A 20 8.14 0.13 -10.76
C GLU A 20 8.08 1.65 -10.55
N GLY A 21 7.17 2.34 -11.25
CA GLY A 21 6.97 3.78 -11.09
C GLY A 21 6.30 4.18 -9.77
N MET A 22 5.86 3.21 -8.95
CA MET A 22 5.13 3.49 -7.72
C MET A 22 6.04 3.99 -6.60
N ARG A 23 6.04 5.31 -6.37
CA ARG A 23 6.79 5.96 -5.28
C ARG A 23 5.89 6.30 -4.08
N LYS A 24 5.22 5.28 -3.53
CA LYS A 24 4.40 5.42 -2.32
C LYS A 24 5.07 4.74 -1.14
N ASN A 25 5.00 5.39 0.01
CA ASN A 25 5.46 4.86 1.29
C ASN A 25 4.24 4.58 2.17
N SER A 26 4.23 3.40 2.77
CA SER A 26 3.29 3.02 3.82
C SER A 26 3.88 3.48 5.15
N VAL A 27 3.23 4.47 5.77
CA VAL A 27 3.66 5.04 7.04
C VAL A 27 2.64 4.67 8.09
N ASN A 28 3.13 4.06 9.17
CA ASN A 28 2.33 3.75 10.33
C ASN A 28 2.45 4.91 11.31
N LEU A 29 1.32 5.56 11.57
CA LEU A 29 1.23 6.73 12.43
C LEU A 29 0.50 6.37 13.71
N LYS A 30 0.98 6.93 14.81
CA LYS A 30 0.32 6.86 16.10
C LYS A 30 0.12 8.26 16.65
N CYS A 31 -1.12 8.57 17.03
CA CYS A 31 -1.39 9.77 17.79
C CYS A 31 -1.04 9.53 19.26
N ASP A 32 -0.13 10.35 19.80
CA ASP A 32 0.26 10.28 21.21
C ASP A 32 -0.86 10.84 22.13
N SER A 33 -1.67 11.79 21.63
CA SER A 33 -2.76 12.40 22.41
C SER A 33 -3.95 11.48 22.67
N CYS A 34 -4.31 10.61 21.73
CA CYS A 34 -5.46 9.71 21.86
C CYS A 34 -5.13 8.22 21.76
N GLY A 35 -3.88 7.88 21.44
CA GLY A 35 -3.42 6.51 21.26
C GLY A 35 -3.90 5.83 19.97
N HIS A 36 -4.59 6.53 19.07
CA HIS A 36 -5.07 5.95 17.81
C HIS A 36 -3.91 5.64 16.87
N GLU A 37 -3.91 4.44 16.29
CA GLU A 37 -2.90 3.96 15.35
C GLU A 37 -3.55 3.73 13.99
N TRP A 38 -2.98 4.30 12.94
CA TRP A 38 -3.48 4.12 11.59
C TRP A 38 -2.35 4.07 10.56
N ASN A 39 -2.57 3.27 9.52
CA ASN A 39 -1.65 3.12 8.41
C ASN A 39 -2.13 3.96 7.22
N ILE A 40 -1.24 4.78 6.66
CA ILE A 40 -1.51 5.59 5.48
C ILE A 40 -0.46 5.37 4.40
N SER A 41 -0.90 5.36 3.15
CA SER A 41 -0.01 5.39 1.99
C SER A 41 0.18 6.84 1.58
N LEU A 42 1.36 7.41 1.84
CA LEU A 42 1.73 8.76 1.42
C LEU A 42 2.79 8.74 0.33
N THR A 43 2.69 9.68 -0.60
CA THR A 43 3.84 10.05 -1.45
C THR A 43 4.77 10.94 -0.64
N ARG A 44 6.09 10.87 -0.88
CA ARG A 44 7.14 11.63 -0.17
C ARG A 44 6.92 13.16 -0.09
N SER A 45 5.98 13.70 -0.85
CA SER A 45 5.62 15.13 -0.92
C SER A 45 4.30 15.49 -0.23
N GLN A 46 3.59 14.55 0.40
CA GLN A 46 2.34 14.84 1.10
C GLN A 46 2.57 15.14 2.58
N GLU A 47 1.90 16.17 3.08
CA GLU A 47 1.85 16.50 4.49
C GLU A 47 1.12 15.40 5.26
N LEU A 48 1.61 15.10 6.48
CA LEU A 48 0.99 14.13 7.38
C LEU A 48 -0.46 14.56 7.65
N PRO A 49 -1.44 13.65 7.50
CA PRO A 49 -2.85 13.96 7.71
C PRO A 49 -3.17 14.12 9.19
N HIS A 50 -4.21 14.91 9.47
CA HIS A 50 -4.65 15.21 10.82
C HIS A 50 -5.26 13.95 11.46
N CYS A 51 -5.16 13.81 12.78
CA CYS A 51 -5.79 12.69 13.47
C CYS A 51 -7.32 12.82 13.43
N SER A 52 -8.00 11.86 12.81
CA SER A 52 -9.46 11.83 12.67
C SER A 52 -10.23 11.71 13.98
N GLN A 53 -9.58 11.30 15.07
CA GLN A 53 -10.23 11.04 16.36
C GLN A 53 -10.12 12.21 17.36
N CYS A 54 -9.05 13.01 17.29
CA CYS A 54 -8.80 14.09 18.25
C CYS A 54 -8.56 15.46 17.62
N ASP A 55 -8.64 15.57 16.28
CA ASP A 55 -8.44 16.81 15.50
C ASP A 55 -7.14 17.56 15.84
N THR A 56 -6.18 16.86 16.46
CA THR A 56 -4.95 17.46 16.97
C THR A 56 -3.98 17.63 15.80
N LYS A 57 -3.34 18.81 15.73
CA LYS A 57 -2.34 19.14 14.70
C LYS A 57 -1.17 18.14 14.74
N ASN A 58 -0.48 18.03 13.60
CA ASN A 58 0.67 17.15 13.31
C ASN A 58 1.70 16.95 14.43
N ASP A 59 1.87 17.92 15.34
CA ASP A 59 2.83 17.87 16.45
C ASP A 59 2.68 16.66 17.39
N ALA A 60 1.47 16.09 17.52
CA ALA A 60 1.21 14.95 18.41
C ALA A 60 1.20 13.59 17.69
N ILE A 61 1.67 13.51 16.44
CA ILE A 61 1.69 12.29 15.64
C ILE A 61 3.12 11.78 15.57
N THR A 62 3.34 10.56 16.06
CA THR A 62 4.63 9.86 15.95
C THR A 62 4.61 8.88 14.80
N GLU A 63 5.61 8.95 13.93
CA GLU A 63 5.88 7.94 12.91
C GLU A 63 6.50 6.70 13.58
N LEU A 64 5.76 5.61 13.65
CA LEU A 64 6.24 4.33 14.20
C LEU A 64 7.13 3.58 13.21
N SER A 65 6.75 3.61 11.94
CA SER A 65 7.46 2.92 10.87
C SER A 65 7.10 3.52 9.54
N SER A 66 8.11 3.73 8.71
CA SER A 66 7.95 4.09 7.31
C SER A 66 8.63 3.02 6.47
N ILE A 67 7.83 2.34 5.63
CA ILE A 67 8.31 1.31 4.71
C ILE A 67 7.78 1.60 3.31
N SER A 68 8.52 1.21 2.27
CA SER A 68 8.02 1.30 0.91
C SER A 68 6.75 0.46 0.79
N LEU A 69 5.71 0.97 0.13
CA LEU A 69 4.49 0.20 -0.09
C LEU A 69 4.78 -1.10 -0.86
N ILE A 70 5.76 -1.05 -1.78
CA ILE A 70 6.26 -2.20 -2.53
C ILE A 70 6.81 -3.28 -1.60
N ASP A 71 7.66 -2.91 -0.64
CA ASP A 71 8.24 -3.85 0.32
C ASP A 71 7.17 -4.45 1.23
N GLU A 72 6.23 -3.63 1.71
CA GLU A 72 5.11 -4.11 2.54
C GLU A 72 4.29 -5.17 1.79
N LEU A 73 3.90 -4.86 0.56
CA LEU A 73 3.09 -5.76 -0.27
C LEU A 73 3.87 -7.01 -0.70
N SER A 74 5.17 -6.88 -0.98
CA SER A 74 6.04 -8.01 -1.29
C SER A 74 6.16 -8.95 -0.08
N GLY A 75 6.26 -8.40 1.13
CA GLY A 75 6.25 -9.18 2.36
C GLY A 75 4.93 -9.92 2.60
N LEU A 76 3.80 -9.27 2.30
CA LEU A 76 2.47 -9.91 2.38
C LEU A 76 2.29 -11.00 1.31
N ALA A 77 2.73 -10.75 0.08
CA ALA A 77 2.72 -11.73 -1.01
C ALA A 77 3.57 -12.96 -0.68
N GLY A 78 4.76 -12.76 -0.09
CA GLY A 78 5.60 -13.86 0.38
C GLY A 78 4.91 -14.73 1.45
N LYS A 79 4.16 -14.13 2.37
CA LYS A 79 3.35 -14.88 3.35
C LYS A 79 2.21 -15.66 2.68
N GLY A 80 1.58 -15.08 1.66
CA GLY A 80 0.49 -15.70 0.89
C GLY A 80 0.93 -16.72 -0.17
N ASN A 81 2.25 -16.97 -0.31
CA ASN A 81 2.82 -17.74 -1.43
C ASN A 81 2.32 -17.23 -2.80
N SER A 82 2.25 -15.92 -2.96
CA SER A 82 1.88 -15.28 -4.22
C SER A 82 3.14 -14.98 -5.04
N GLU A 83 3.04 -15.11 -6.35
CA GLU A 83 4.09 -14.69 -7.28
C GLU A 83 4.14 -13.16 -7.37
N LEU A 84 5.35 -12.61 -7.50
CA LEU A 84 5.58 -11.17 -7.61
C LEU A 84 6.11 -10.86 -9.01
N SER A 85 5.45 -9.93 -9.71
CA SER A 85 5.89 -9.44 -11.01
C SER A 85 5.97 -7.92 -11.02
N PHE A 86 7.15 -7.41 -11.38
CA PHE A 86 7.39 -5.98 -11.54
C PHE A 86 7.14 -5.57 -12.99
N ILE A 87 6.33 -4.53 -13.18
CA ILE A 87 5.96 -4.02 -14.51
C ILE A 87 6.55 -2.63 -14.70
N SER A 88 7.45 -2.51 -15.67
CA SER A 88 8.04 -1.23 -16.06
C SER A 88 7.02 -0.36 -16.79
N THR A 89 7.05 0.94 -16.52
CA THR A 89 6.15 1.93 -17.15
C THR A 89 6.54 2.31 -18.58
N ASP A 90 7.63 1.75 -19.10
CA ASP A 90 8.12 2.01 -20.47
C ASP A 90 7.28 1.31 -21.56
N THR A 91 6.44 0.36 -21.16
CA THR A 91 5.50 -0.34 -22.05
C THR A 91 4.13 0.33 -22.03
N GLU A 92 3.37 0.19 -23.11
CA GLU A 92 2.00 0.72 -23.19
C GLU A 92 1.09 0.05 -22.14
N GLU A 93 1.29 -1.25 -21.90
CA GLU A 93 0.55 -2.00 -20.87
C GLU A 93 0.93 -1.53 -19.46
N GLY A 94 2.22 -1.24 -19.24
CA GLY A 94 2.71 -0.73 -17.96
C GLY A 94 2.23 0.68 -17.65
N SER A 95 2.14 1.56 -18.65
CA SER A 95 1.55 2.88 -18.48
C SER A 95 0.05 2.81 -18.20
N GLN A 96 -0.68 1.93 -18.89
CA GLN A 96 -2.09 1.67 -18.61
C GLN A 96 -2.33 1.11 -17.20
N LEU A 97 -1.46 0.22 -16.71
CA LEU A 97 -1.52 -0.27 -15.34
C LEU A 97 -1.35 0.89 -14.33
N MET A 98 -0.41 1.80 -14.61
CA MET A 98 -0.16 2.96 -13.75
C MET A 98 -1.35 3.93 -13.78
N GLU A 99 -1.80 4.35 -14.96
CA GLU A 99 -2.85 5.36 -15.12
C GLU A 99 -4.25 4.83 -14.77
N GLY A 100 -4.56 3.59 -15.15
CA GLY A 100 -5.87 2.98 -14.93
C GLY A 100 -6.06 2.43 -13.51
N PHE A 101 -5.02 1.78 -12.96
CA PHE A 101 -5.12 1.05 -11.68
C PHE A 101 -4.24 1.63 -10.58
N GLY A 102 -3.54 2.75 -10.82
CA GLY A 102 -2.65 3.37 -9.86
C GLY A 102 -1.36 2.57 -9.60
N GLY A 103 -0.98 1.72 -10.56
CA GLY A 103 0.26 0.93 -10.55
C GLY A 103 0.21 -0.36 -9.76
N LEU A 104 -0.99 -0.79 -9.31
CA LEU A 104 -1.18 -1.98 -8.48
C LEU A 104 -2.31 -2.86 -9.04
N ALA A 105 -1.98 -4.10 -9.38
CA ALA A 105 -2.96 -5.10 -9.76
C ALA A 105 -2.62 -6.46 -9.16
N ALA A 106 -3.61 -7.35 -9.11
CA ALA A 106 -3.43 -8.70 -8.62
C ALA A 106 -4.31 -9.66 -9.43
N ILE A 107 -3.76 -10.82 -9.78
CA ILE A 107 -4.48 -11.96 -10.32
C ILE A 107 -4.85 -12.84 -9.14
N LEU A 108 -6.12 -13.20 -9.05
CA LEU A 108 -6.66 -13.99 -7.95
C LEU A 108 -6.78 -15.46 -8.37
N ARG A 109 -6.48 -16.37 -7.44
CA ARG A 109 -6.70 -17.82 -7.58
C ARG A 109 -8.18 -18.17 -7.65
N TYR A 110 -8.99 -17.42 -6.91
CA TYR A 110 -10.43 -17.59 -6.81
C TYR A 110 -11.10 -16.23 -6.61
N PRO A 111 -12.37 -16.08 -7.03
CA PRO A 111 -13.12 -14.86 -6.80
C PRO A 111 -13.29 -14.60 -5.31
N VAL A 112 -12.84 -13.45 -4.84
CA VAL A 112 -13.12 -12.92 -3.51
C VAL A 112 -14.34 -12.01 -3.58
N MET A 113 -15.34 -12.30 -2.74
CA MET A 113 -16.60 -11.58 -2.64
C MET A 113 -16.61 -10.64 -1.43
#